data_AF-M7SP53-F1
#
_entry.id   AF-M7SP53-F1
#
_cell.length_a   1.000
_cell.length_b   1.000
_cell.length_c   1.000
_cell.angle_alpha   90.00
_cell.angle_beta   90.00
_cell.angle_gamma   90.00
#
_symmetry.space_group_name_H-M   'P 1'
#
loop_
_entity.id
_entity.type
_entity.pdbx_description
1 polymer ?
#
loop_
_entity_poly.entity_id
_entity_poly.type
_entity_poly.pdbx_seq_one_letter_code
_entity_poly.pdbx_strand_id
1 'polypeptide(L)'
;MASSSSSTSPRPEYQHFVPQFLLRNFAHPYKPLKNGPQRRRQPKQKGARTYPGDPVVNNVNLLAEPLAIEETLVKRILGINDMYQDTSQPTAKQQRHIESLFGKLESEASPIFRKIVKSFEKGDPGVWITRVERDRIRKFLFLLKYRGSTFHRRFYHVNASDYDCNDQVFLHKYMREKGFERPVDVWFNNIKVIAELDMDVEDKWISHLFDNIYPRDAAWFLSHVQMMYMAICSPSDPSAEFILTDNSYNVWEGVNSFVPDPKTGGAKSSHWVNFHEFAPISPKLTIVLRNFIMPVSEEDSHEDIKEQRALWRNAAVDSYFGPGVESALKDLPIQKPRNNYSEIVNGRVRLIKDDWRKNRGDKFCFRFFRIGMEHVNKINDYMLDNARFCTTIIFGSKDNFVRSLEWYMTEPCLDGKVIVGEDADQRLKLIKNLAVLMKSLGSTAEPIWNESPQTVLSEFEKMQLMNEGLEVLCEEMTEKLKDNLGRAGFLVMEANKFIFRPGIPGIENLAREQERLIVERQFHRADAFDSPFYDDEDKIELLTRIKVRPKFKQAIGSKLETRLLKKMEAVFFDFTYPTPPVR
;
A
#
# COMPACT_ATOMS: atom_id res chain seq x y z
N MET A 1 25.90 46.78 -30.29
CA MET A 1 25.35 45.57 -30.95
C MET A 1 25.21 44.50 -29.88
N ALA A 2 23.97 44.15 -29.52
CA ALA A 2 23.67 43.14 -28.51
C ALA A 2 23.71 41.74 -29.15
N SER A 3 24.50 40.84 -28.58
CA SER A 3 24.51 39.42 -28.92
C SER A 3 23.33 38.72 -28.24
N SER A 4 22.39 38.24 -29.03
CA SER A 4 21.27 37.41 -28.59
C SER A 4 21.77 36.01 -28.19
N SER A 5 21.80 35.73 -26.89
CA SER A 5 21.91 34.36 -26.39
C SER A 5 20.58 33.65 -26.62
N SER A 6 20.54 32.75 -27.59
CA SER A 6 19.40 31.87 -27.82
C SER A 6 19.27 30.89 -26.66
N SER A 7 18.33 31.16 -25.75
CA SER A 7 17.86 30.19 -24.76
C SER A 7 17.13 29.07 -25.48
N THR A 8 17.88 28.05 -25.90
CA THR A 8 17.30 26.78 -26.35
C THR A 8 16.66 26.13 -25.13
N SER A 9 15.34 26.00 -25.13
CA SER A 9 14.63 25.25 -24.11
C SER A 9 15.22 23.82 -24.04
N PRO A 10 15.41 23.25 -22.85
CA PRO A 10 15.89 21.88 -22.71
C PRO A 10 14.97 20.93 -23.48
N ARG A 11 15.54 19.93 -24.14
CA ARG A 11 14.73 18.87 -24.75
C ARG A 11 14.00 18.10 -23.64
N PRO A 12 12.71 17.78 -23.80
CA PRO A 12 11.96 16.99 -22.83
C PRO A 12 12.67 15.70 -22.46
N GLU A 13 12.76 15.40 -21.17
CA GLU A 13 13.35 14.18 -20.62
C GLU A 13 12.25 13.15 -20.33
N TYR A 14 12.33 11.97 -20.95
CA TYR A 14 11.36 10.91 -20.72
C TYR A 14 11.71 10.11 -19.46
N GLN A 15 10.92 10.28 -18.41
CA GLN A 15 11.19 9.74 -17.07
C GLN A 15 10.26 8.57 -16.80
N HIS A 16 10.84 7.42 -16.42
CA HIS A 16 10.09 6.19 -16.26
C HIS A 16 9.57 6.07 -14.82
N PHE A 17 8.25 5.91 -14.65
CA PHE A 17 7.70 5.57 -13.34
C PHE A 17 7.79 4.06 -13.08
N VAL A 18 7.89 3.21 -14.13
CA VAL A 18 8.38 1.82 -14.00
C VAL A 18 9.79 1.68 -14.61
N PRO A 19 10.82 1.34 -13.81
CA PRO A 19 12.21 1.32 -14.27
C PRO A 19 12.45 0.41 -15.47
N GLN A 20 13.32 0.84 -16.38
CA GLN A 20 13.70 0.02 -17.54
C GLN A 20 14.29 -1.34 -17.16
N PHE A 21 14.97 -1.46 -16.01
CA PHE A 21 15.53 -2.75 -15.61
C PHE A 21 14.45 -3.78 -15.23
N LEU A 22 13.28 -3.35 -14.76
CA LEU A 22 12.13 -4.23 -14.54
C LEU A 22 11.41 -4.51 -15.87
N LEU A 23 11.20 -3.48 -16.70
CA LEU A 23 10.60 -3.64 -18.03
C LEU A 23 11.37 -4.62 -18.92
N ARG A 24 12.69 -4.65 -18.82
CA ARG A 24 13.53 -5.60 -19.57
C ARG A 24 13.21 -7.07 -19.26
N ASN A 25 12.64 -7.38 -18.10
CA ASN A 25 12.21 -8.74 -17.78
C ASN A 25 10.93 -9.16 -18.54
N PHE A 26 10.20 -8.20 -19.11
CA PHE A 26 9.05 -8.42 -19.99
C PHE A 26 9.41 -8.30 -21.47
N ALA A 27 10.63 -7.89 -21.78
CA ALA A 27 11.02 -7.51 -23.13
C ALA A 27 11.52 -8.69 -23.96
N HIS A 28 11.32 -8.59 -25.26
CA HIS A 28 11.88 -9.46 -26.28
C HIS A 28 12.59 -8.64 -27.36
N PRO A 29 13.54 -9.24 -28.11
CA PRO A 29 14.19 -8.53 -29.21
C PRO A 29 13.21 -8.32 -30.37
N TYR A 30 13.08 -7.08 -30.83
CA TYR A 30 12.24 -6.72 -31.96
C TYR A 30 12.68 -7.45 -33.24
N LYS A 31 11.71 -8.10 -33.91
CA LYS A 31 11.92 -8.79 -35.19
C LYS A 31 10.99 -8.18 -36.24
N PRO A 32 11.49 -7.39 -37.21
CA PRO A 32 10.63 -6.86 -38.26
C PRO A 32 10.01 -8.00 -39.08
N LEU A 33 8.71 -7.90 -39.35
CA LEU A 33 7.99 -8.85 -40.20
C LEU A 33 8.68 -8.94 -41.57
N LYS A 34 9.20 -10.12 -41.91
CA LYS A 34 10.07 -10.30 -43.09
C LYS A 34 9.36 -10.31 -44.43
N ASN A 35 8.03 -10.44 -44.53
CA ASN A 35 7.36 -10.55 -45.83
C ASN A 35 5.96 -9.88 -45.82
N GLY A 36 5.84 -8.76 -46.51
CA GLY A 36 4.58 -8.16 -46.94
C GLY A 36 4.88 -7.25 -48.14
N PRO A 37 4.02 -7.20 -49.18
CA PRO A 37 4.30 -6.43 -50.39
C PRO A 37 4.53 -4.98 -50.00
N GLN A 38 5.65 -4.41 -50.47
CA GLN A 38 6.12 -3.04 -50.25
C GLN A 38 5.00 -2.12 -49.76
N ARG A 39 4.85 -1.98 -48.44
CA ARG A 39 3.95 -0.98 -47.88
C ARG A 39 4.49 0.36 -48.36
N ARG A 40 3.76 0.96 -49.31
CA ARG A 40 3.94 2.33 -49.81
C ARG A 40 4.41 3.19 -48.64
N ARG A 41 5.55 3.86 -48.85
CA ARG A 41 6.18 4.85 -47.97
C ARG A 41 5.15 5.47 -47.02
N GLN A 42 5.02 4.91 -45.81
CA GLN A 42 4.26 5.58 -44.77
C GLN A 42 4.96 6.91 -44.50
N PRO A 43 4.21 8.02 -44.37
CA PRO A 43 4.80 9.32 -44.10
C PRO A 43 5.65 9.22 -42.82
N LYS A 44 6.84 9.83 -42.85
CA LYS A 44 7.79 9.91 -41.72
C LYS A 44 7.06 10.48 -40.49
N GLN A 45 6.45 9.63 -39.67
CA GLN A 45 6.05 10.04 -38.33
C GLN A 45 7.34 10.34 -37.57
N LYS A 46 7.39 11.49 -36.89
CA LYS A 46 8.48 11.94 -36.02
C LYS A 46 8.56 11.09 -34.74
N GLY A 47 8.58 9.76 -34.87
CA GLY A 47 8.75 8.77 -33.80
C GLY A 47 10.13 8.12 -33.88
N ALA A 48 10.63 7.65 -32.73
CA ALA A 48 11.91 6.93 -32.67
C ALA A 48 11.86 5.67 -33.56
N ARG A 49 12.82 5.56 -34.48
CA ARG A 49 12.93 4.39 -35.36
C ARG A 49 13.30 3.16 -34.53
N THR A 50 12.48 2.11 -34.59
CA THR A 50 12.76 0.79 -33.99
C THR A 50 13.65 -0.01 -34.94
N TYR A 51 14.73 -0.59 -34.42
CA TYR A 51 15.69 -1.39 -35.18
C TYR A 51 15.62 -2.87 -34.77
N PRO A 52 15.99 -3.80 -35.67
CA PRO A 52 16.09 -5.21 -35.32
C PRO A 52 16.97 -5.43 -34.09
N GLY A 53 16.47 -6.19 -33.12
CA GLY A 53 17.17 -6.46 -31.86
C GLY A 53 16.96 -5.41 -30.75
N ASP A 54 16.30 -4.27 -31.04
CA ASP A 54 15.90 -3.34 -29.97
C ASP A 54 14.96 -4.06 -28.97
N PRO A 55 15.11 -3.82 -27.66
CA PRO A 55 14.22 -4.41 -26.66
C PRO A 55 12.84 -3.74 -26.72
N VAL A 56 11.82 -4.53 -27.01
CA VAL A 56 10.41 -4.13 -27.06
C VAL A 56 9.59 -4.99 -26.10
N VAL A 57 8.43 -4.48 -25.69
CA VAL A 57 7.44 -5.24 -24.91
C VAL A 57 6.16 -5.39 -25.72
N ASN A 58 5.49 -6.54 -25.60
CA ASN A 58 4.13 -6.70 -26.09
C ASN A 58 3.19 -5.93 -25.16
N ASN A 59 2.27 -5.16 -25.73
CA ASN A 59 1.31 -4.42 -24.92
C ASN A 59 0.00 -4.16 -25.63
N VAL A 60 -1.06 -3.93 -24.85
CA VAL A 60 -2.31 -3.31 -25.30
C VAL A 60 -2.17 -1.81 -25.14
N ASN A 61 -2.37 -1.05 -26.21
CA ASN A 61 -2.46 0.40 -26.17
C ASN A 61 -3.88 0.82 -25.76
N LEU A 62 -4.04 1.28 -24.52
CA LEU A 62 -5.34 1.70 -23.96
C LEU A 62 -5.80 3.07 -24.47
N LEU A 63 -4.93 3.80 -25.18
CA LEU A 63 -5.25 5.09 -25.80
C LEU A 63 -5.74 4.96 -27.26
N ALA A 64 -5.60 3.78 -27.86
CA ALA A 64 -6.08 3.51 -29.21
C ALA A 64 -7.59 3.26 -29.23
N GLU A 65 -8.29 3.78 -30.25
CA GLU A 65 -9.71 3.49 -30.49
C GLU A 65 -9.89 2.89 -31.90
N PRO A 66 -10.20 1.58 -32.04
CA PRO A 66 -10.33 0.56 -30.99
C PRO A 66 -8.97 0.19 -30.35
N LEU A 67 -9.01 -0.49 -29.18
CA LEU A 67 -7.82 -0.99 -28.51
C LEU A 67 -6.98 -1.87 -29.45
N ALA A 68 -5.67 -1.72 -29.40
CA ALA A 68 -4.74 -2.42 -30.28
C ALA A 68 -3.61 -3.09 -29.50
N ILE A 69 -3.19 -4.27 -29.96
CA ILE A 69 -1.94 -4.91 -29.50
C ILE A 69 -0.78 -4.39 -30.36
N GLU A 70 0.26 -3.90 -29.70
CA GLU A 70 1.46 -3.36 -30.34
C GLU A 70 2.75 -3.80 -29.62
N GLU A 71 3.89 -3.58 -30.29
CA GLU A 71 5.22 -3.71 -29.71
C GLU A 71 5.80 -2.30 -29.47
N THR A 72 6.13 -1.99 -28.22
CA THR A 72 6.64 -0.66 -27.85
C THR A 72 8.04 -0.77 -27.26
N LEU A 73 8.93 0.14 -27.64
CA LEU A 73 10.30 0.20 -27.13
C LEU A 73 10.31 0.38 -25.61
N VAL A 74 11.14 -0.41 -24.91
CA VAL A 74 11.30 -0.32 -23.43
C VAL A 74 11.60 1.10 -22.97
N LYS A 75 12.35 1.87 -23.75
CA LYS A 75 12.75 3.27 -23.44
C LYS A 75 11.63 4.31 -23.68
N ARG A 76 10.43 3.89 -24.10
CA ARG A 76 9.32 4.75 -24.55
C ARG A 76 7.96 4.32 -23.96
N ILE A 77 7.96 3.48 -22.93
CA ILE A 77 6.74 3.01 -22.28
C ILE A 77 6.86 3.16 -20.76
N LEU A 78 5.72 3.29 -20.07
CA LEU A 78 5.64 3.49 -18.62
C LEU A 78 6.49 4.65 -18.09
N GLY A 79 6.40 5.78 -18.79
CA GLY A 79 7.05 7.03 -18.44
C GLY A 79 6.31 8.25 -18.99
N ILE A 80 6.65 9.42 -18.44
CA ILE A 80 6.08 10.73 -18.76
C ILE A 80 7.24 11.69 -19.01
N ASN A 81 7.08 12.60 -19.98
CA ASN A 81 8.11 13.64 -20.20
C ASN A 81 8.06 14.66 -19.07
N ASP A 82 9.23 15.00 -18.52
CA ASP A 82 9.43 16.07 -17.53
C ASP A 82 8.57 15.93 -16.25
N MET A 83 8.11 14.71 -15.95
CA MET A 83 7.34 14.31 -14.76
C MET A 83 7.92 14.81 -13.43
N TYR A 84 9.25 14.87 -13.33
CA TYR A 84 9.99 15.24 -12.13
C TYR A 84 10.75 16.56 -12.28
N GLN A 85 10.40 17.37 -13.28
CA GLN A 85 11.05 18.66 -13.47
C GLN A 85 10.57 19.66 -12.40
N ASP A 86 11.42 19.91 -11.41
CA ASP A 86 11.12 20.91 -10.38
C ASP A 86 11.45 22.32 -10.87
N THR A 87 10.45 22.97 -11.47
CA THR A 87 10.54 24.34 -12.01
C THR A 87 10.77 25.43 -10.97
N SER A 88 10.67 25.12 -9.66
CA SER A 88 11.03 26.09 -8.61
C SER A 88 12.54 26.25 -8.43
N GLN A 89 13.33 25.29 -8.91
CA GLN A 89 14.78 25.31 -8.74
C GLN A 89 15.48 26.18 -9.81
N PRO A 90 16.53 26.94 -9.42
CA PRO A 90 17.11 27.95 -10.29
C PRO A 90 18.01 27.37 -11.40
N THR A 91 18.58 26.19 -11.23
CA THR A 91 19.47 25.58 -12.22
C THR A 91 18.93 24.26 -12.78
N ALA A 92 19.14 23.99 -14.07
CA ALA A 92 18.70 22.73 -14.71
C ALA A 92 19.18 21.46 -13.99
N LYS A 93 20.35 21.51 -13.33
CA LYS A 93 20.84 20.41 -12.50
C LYS A 93 19.98 20.20 -11.25
N GLN A 94 19.61 21.28 -10.56
CA GLN A 94 18.73 21.21 -9.40
C GLN A 94 17.30 20.85 -9.81
N GLN A 95 16.81 21.29 -10.97
CA GLN A 95 15.49 20.88 -11.47
C GLN A 95 15.37 19.37 -11.68
N ARG A 96 16.49 18.66 -11.91
CA ARG A 96 16.58 17.20 -12.12
C ARG A 96 16.95 16.41 -10.87
N HIS A 97 16.80 17.00 -9.67
CA HIS A 97 17.23 16.35 -8.43
C HIS A 97 16.42 15.08 -8.11
N ILE A 98 15.10 15.09 -8.34
CA ILE A 98 14.23 13.91 -8.13
C ILE A 98 14.61 12.77 -9.10
N GLU A 99 14.83 13.07 -10.38
CA GLU A 99 15.29 12.07 -11.35
C GLU A 99 16.66 11.48 -10.94
N SER A 100 17.56 12.31 -10.41
CA SER A 100 18.85 11.85 -9.90
C SER A 100 18.71 10.90 -8.70
N LEU A 101 17.74 11.15 -7.81
CA LEU A 101 17.42 10.28 -6.68
C LEU A 101 16.89 8.91 -7.16
N PHE A 102 15.98 8.91 -8.13
CA PHE A 102 15.50 7.65 -8.71
C PHE A 102 16.60 6.89 -9.43
N GLY A 103 17.48 7.55 -10.17
CA GLY A 103 18.65 6.91 -10.79
C GLY A 103 19.54 6.18 -9.76
N LYS A 104 19.76 6.78 -8.58
CA LYS A 104 20.49 6.15 -7.48
C LYS A 104 19.72 4.95 -6.91
N LEU A 105 18.45 5.11 -6.59
CA LEU A 105 17.60 4.03 -6.05
C LEU A 105 17.52 2.84 -7.00
N GLU A 106 17.36 3.09 -8.29
CA GLU A 106 17.33 2.06 -9.32
C GLU A 106 18.68 1.32 -9.44
N SER A 107 19.79 2.05 -9.34
CA SER A 107 21.14 1.45 -9.31
C SER A 107 21.35 0.54 -8.09
N GLU A 108 20.81 0.91 -6.93
CA GLU A 108 20.90 0.12 -5.70
C GLU A 108 19.93 -1.08 -5.69
N ALA A 109 18.73 -0.93 -6.24
CA ALA A 109 17.71 -1.99 -6.28
C ALA A 109 17.98 -3.04 -7.36
N SER A 110 18.45 -2.62 -8.55
CA SER A 110 18.61 -3.49 -9.72
C SER A 110 19.44 -4.76 -9.45
N PRO A 111 20.59 -4.72 -8.73
CA PRO A 111 21.35 -5.91 -8.40
C PRO A 111 20.56 -6.93 -7.56
N ILE A 112 19.68 -6.45 -6.67
CA ILE A 112 18.88 -7.29 -5.77
C ILE A 112 17.79 -8.00 -6.58
N PHE A 113 17.05 -7.28 -7.43
CA PHE A 113 16.06 -7.89 -8.32
C PHE A 113 16.70 -8.86 -9.32
N ARG A 114 17.88 -8.53 -9.86
CA ARG A 114 18.63 -9.44 -10.74
C ARG A 114 19.03 -10.72 -10.01
N LYS A 115 19.43 -10.62 -8.74
CA LYS A 115 19.73 -11.78 -7.89
C LYS A 115 18.49 -12.67 -7.68
N ILE A 116 17.32 -12.08 -7.46
CA ILE A 116 16.04 -12.81 -7.37
C ILE A 116 15.76 -13.56 -8.67
N VAL A 117 15.75 -12.86 -9.81
CA VAL A 117 15.46 -13.44 -11.14
C VAL A 117 16.45 -14.56 -11.49
N LYS A 118 17.76 -14.33 -11.32
CA LYS A 118 18.78 -15.34 -11.62
C LYS A 118 18.67 -16.58 -10.73
N SER A 119 18.33 -16.43 -9.46
CA SER A 119 18.14 -17.58 -8.55
C SER A 119 16.95 -18.42 -9.02
N PHE A 120 15.86 -17.76 -9.45
CA PHE A 120 14.70 -18.44 -10.03
C PHE A 120 15.02 -19.14 -11.35
N GLU A 121 15.70 -18.47 -12.29
CA GLU A 121 16.09 -19.04 -13.59
C GLU A 121 17.02 -20.26 -13.45
N LYS A 122 17.87 -20.26 -12.41
CA LYS A 122 18.74 -21.39 -12.08
C LYS A 122 17.97 -22.58 -11.48
N GLY A 123 16.73 -22.39 -11.07
CA GLY A 123 15.92 -23.41 -10.39
C GLY A 123 16.24 -23.56 -8.90
N ASP A 124 16.87 -22.56 -8.27
CA ASP A 124 17.05 -22.55 -6.82
C ASP A 124 15.65 -22.46 -6.15
N PRO A 125 15.40 -23.13 -5.00
CA PRO A 125 14.07 -23.14 -4.36
C PRO A 125 13.69 -21.80 -3.69
N GLY A 126 14.64 -20.88 -3.57
CA GLY A 126 14.48 -19.58 -2.96
C GLY A 126 15.77 -18.76 -3.01
N VAL A 127 15.72 -17.55 -2.46
CA VAL A 127 16.83 -16.60 -2.47
C VAL A 127 17.06 -16.00 -1.08
N TRP A 128 18.32 -15.97 -0.65
CA TRP A 128 18.72 -15.34 0.60
C TRP A 128 19.02 -13.86 0.41
N ILE A 129 18.31 -13.00 1.15
CA ILE A 129 18.40 -11.55 1.08
C ILE A 129 18.68 -11.01 2.49
N THR A 130 19.63 -10.09 2.62
CA THR A 130 19.94 -9.42 3.91
C THR A 130 18.83 -8.47 4.34
N ARG A 131 18.77 -8.10 5.62
CA ARG A 131 17.85 -7.08 6.13
C ARG A 131 17.95 -5.78 5.35
N VAL A 132 19.16 -5.31 5.11
CA VAL A 132 19.43 -4.08 4.34
C VAL A 132 18.89 -4.21 2.90
N GLU A 133 19.13 -5.33 2.22
CA GLU A 133 18.58 -5.55 0.88
C GLU A 133 17.04 -5.63 0.89
N ARG A 134 16.45 -6.29 1.90
CA ARG A 134 14.99 -6.39 2.05
C ARG A 134 14.34 -5.02 2.28
N ASP A 135 14.92 -4.22 3.17
CA ASP A 135 14.40 -2.88 3.48
C ASP A 135 14.55 -1.94 2.27
N ARG A 136 15.62 -2.11 1.48
CA ARG A 136 15.75 -1.47 0.16
C ARG A 136 14.65 -1.89 -0.81
N ILE A 137 14.32 -3.19 -0.92
CA ILE A 137 13.21 -3.62 -1.77
C ILE A 137 11.90 -2.98 -1.31
N ARG A 138 11.58 -3.01 -0.02
CA ARG A 138 10.35 -2.44 0.53
C ARG A 138 10.24 -0.94 0.26
N LYS A 139 11.29 -0.18 0.56
CA LYS A 139 11.36 1.26 0.23
C LYS A 139 11.19 1.49 -1.27
N PHE A 140 11.85 0.69 -2.11
CA PHE A 140 11.78 0.83 -3.56
C PHE A 140 10.38 0.54 -4.09
N LEU A 141 9.72 -0.53 -3.63
CA LEU A 141 8.35 -0.87 -4.03
C LEU A 141 7.35 0.24 -3.65
N PHE A 142 7.46 0.80 -2.44
CA PHE A 142 6.64 1.96 -2.07
C PHE A 142 6.89 3.15 -3.00
N LEU A 143 8.14 3.43 -3.33
CA LEU A 143 8.45 4.56 -4.22
C LEU A 143 7.96 4.32 -5.65
N LEU A 144 7.92 3.08 -6.15
CA LEU A 144 7.28 2.77 -7.44
C LEU A 144 5.78 3.08 -7.42
N LYS A 145 5.11 2.79 -6.31
CA LYS A 145 3.70 3.14 -6.06
C LYS A 145 3.50 4.66 -6.03
N TYR A 146 4.32 5.34 -5.22
CA TYR A 146 4.19 6.76 -4.91
C TYR A 146 4.62 7.68 -6.06
N ARG A 147 5.51 7.21 -6.94
CA ARG A 147 5.99 7.98 -8.11
C ARG A 147 5.15 7.78 -9.37
N GLY A 148 4.11 6.94 -9.32
CA GLY A 148 3.30 6.57 -10.49
C GLY A 148 2.49 7.72 -11.08
N SER A 149 1.95 7.53 -12.29
CA SER A 149 1.15 8.53 -13.02
C SER A 149 -0.08 9.01 -12.24
N THR A 150 -0.69 8.15 -11.42
CA THR A 150 -1.81 8.52 -10.53
C THR A 150 -1.40 9.58 -9.52
N PHE A 151 -0.23 9.44 -8.88
CA PHE A 151 0.25 10.40 -7.89
C PHE A 151 0.75 11.69 -8.51
N HIS A 152 1.35 11.61 -9.69
CA HIS A 152 1.64 12.80 -10.48
C HIS A 152 0.36 13.59 -10.76
N ARG A 153 -0.70 12.97 -11.26
CA ARG A 153 -1.98 13.67 -11.49
C ARG A 153 -2.60 14.25 -10.20
N ARG A 154 -2.42 13.58 -9.06
CA ARG A 154 -2.90 14.05 -7.75
C ARG A 154 -2.17 15.30 -7.25
N PHE A 155 -0.86 15.39 -7.43
CA PHE A 155 -0.06 16.45 -6.82
C PHE A 155 0.42 17.52 -7.80
N TYR A 156 0.40 17.26 -9.11
CA TYR A 156 0.96 18.15 -10.12
C TYR A 156 0.02 19.33 -10.46
N HIS A 157 -0.14 20.21 -9.47
CA HIS A 157 -0.95 21.42 -9.52
C HIS A 157 -0.08 22.66 -9.36
N VAL A 158 -0.40 23.72 -10.12
CA VAL A 158 0.33 25.00 -10.05
C VAL A 158 -0.02 25.75 -8.79
N ASN A 159 -1.30 25.78 -8.41
CA ASN A 159 -1.78 26.48 -7.22
C ASN A 159 -2.29 25.48 -6.18
N ALA A 160 -2.15 25.83 -4.90
CA ALA A 160 -2.72 25.04 -3.80
C ALA A 160 -4.24 24.83 -3.95
N SER A 161 -4.96 25.83 -4.45
CA SER A 161 -6.42 25.76 -4.66
C SER A 161 -6.86 24.72 -5.68
N ASP A 162 -5.98 24.32 -6.59
CA ASP A 162 -6.32 23.41 -7.69
C ASP A 162 -6.25 21.94 -7.24
N TYR A 163 -5.69 21.67 -6.05
CA TYR A 163 -5.67 20.34 -5.45
C TYR A 163 -7.06 19.97 -4.94
N ASP A 164 -7.69 18.96 -5.56
CA ASP A 164 -9.03 18.50 -5.22
C ASP A 164 -9.05 16.98 -4.99
N CYS A 165 -8.48 16.56 -3.86
CA CYS A 165 -8.55 15.18 -3.39
C CYS A 165 -9.19 15.11 -2.01
N ASN A 166 -9.54 13.90 -1.58
CA ASN A 166 -10.26 13.64 -0.32
C ASN A 166 -9.55 14.17 0.95
N ASP A 167 -8.26 14.44 0.89
CA ASP A 167 -7.46 14.99 1.98
C ASP A 167 -7.05 16.47 1.80
N GLN A 168 -7.73 17.21 0.90
CA GLN A 168 -7.43 18.62 0.58
C GLN A 168 -7.24 19.49 1.83
N VAL A 169 -8.16 19.41 2.79
CA VAL A 169 -8.10 20.22 4.02
C VAL A 169 -6.80 19.97 4.80
N PHE A 170 -6.41 18.70 4.94
CA PHE A 170 -5.23 18.28 5.68
C PHE A 170 -3.94 18.65 4.94
N LEU A 171 -3.91 18.46 3.62
CA LEU A 171 -2.77 18.85 2.80
C LEU A 171 -2.57 20.37 2.87
N HIS A 172 -3.62 21.17 2.76
CA HIS A 172 -3.53 22.63 2.85
C HIS A 172 -3.06 23.10 4.23
N LYS A 173 -3.49 22.45 5.31
CA LYS A 173 -2.98 22.72 6.68
C LYS A 173 -1.48 22.46 6.73
N TYR A 174 -1.04 21.27 6.31
CA TYR A 174 0.39 20.91 6.27
C TYR A 174 1.21 21.86 5.41
N MET A 175 0.70 22.25 4.23
CA MET A 175 1.35 23.21 3.34
C MET A 175 1.57 24.56 4.02
N ARG A 176 0.57 25.11 4.73
CA ARG A 176 0.70 26.37 5.47
C ARG A 176 1.72 26.26 6.61
N GLU A 177 1.69 25.17 7.36
CA GLU A 177 2.58 24.94 8.50
C GLU A 177 4.04 24.79 8.08
N LYS A 178 4.29 24.13 6.94
CA LYS A 178 5.65 23.88 6.42
C LYS A 178 6.12 24.89 5.38
N GLY A 179 5.27 25.84 4.99
CA GLY A 179 5.59 26.88 4.01
C GLY A 179 5.67 26.40 2.56
N PHE A 180 4.91 25.36 2.18
CA PHE A 180 4.82 24.91 0.79
C PHE A 180 3.78 25.73 0.01
N GLU A 181 4.15 26.21 -1.17
CA GLU A 181 3.25 26.98 -2.05
C GLU A 181 2.44 26.06 -2.98
N ARG A 182 3.06 24.98 -3.49
CA ARG A 182 2.44 24.08 -4.47
C ARG A 182 2.32 22.66 -3.93
N PRO A 183 1.23 21.93 -4.23
CA PRO A 183 1.07 20.53 -3.82
C PRO A 183 2.19 19.62 -4.33
N VAL A 184 2.74 19.92 -5.52
CA VAL A 184 3.85 19.17 -6.11
C VAL A 184 5.13 19.27 -5.25
N ASP A 185 5.33 20.37 -4.53
CA ASP A 185 6.49 20.57 -3.66
C ASP A 185 6.42 19.63 -2.44
N VAL A 186 5.21 19.36 -1.93
CA VAL A 186 4.99 18.35 -0.88
C VAL A 186 5.36 16.96 -1.40
N TRP A 187 4.90 16.62 -2.61
CA TRP A 187 5.21 15.33 -3.23
C TRP A 187 6.72 15.14 -3.48
N PHE A 188 7.40 16.15 -4.01
CA PHE A 188 8.85 16.12 -4.20
C PHE A 188 9.62 16.03 -2.87
N ASN A 189 9.20 16.78 -1.84
CA ASN A 189 9.77 16.66 -0.51
C ASN A 189 9.61 15.24 0.05
N ASN A 190 8.41 14.67 -0.04
CA ASN A 190 8.12 13.32 0.45
C ASN A 190 8.96 12.26 -0.27
N ILE A 191 9.05 12.33 -1.62
CA ILE A 191 9.93 11.45 -2.42
C ILE A 191 11.37 11.57 -1.94
N LYS A 192 11.87 12.80 -1.76
CA LYS A 192 13.24 13.05 -1.36
C LYS A 192 13.56 12.44 0.01
N VAL A 193 12.76 12.77 1.02
CA VAL A 193 12.96 12.28 2.39
C VAL A 193 12.90 10.75 2.43
N ILE A 194 11.91 10.14 1.78
CA ILE A 194 11.80 8.67 1.73
C ILE A 194 13.00 8.05 1.02
N ALA A 195 13.40 8.59 -0.14
CA ALA A 195 14.54 8.08 -0.91
C ALA A 195 15.83 8.06 -0.09
N GLU A 196 16.10 9.15 0.64
CA GLU A 196 17.31 9.37 1.43
C GLU A 196 17.28 8.68 2.80
N LEU A 197 16.12 8.20 3.25
CA LEU A 197 15.90 7.54 4.53
C LEU A 197 16.80 6.30 4.71
N ASP A 198 17.61 6.29 5.78
CA ASP A 198 18.31 5.09 6.26
C ASP A 198 17.39 4.35 7.25
N MET A 199 16.81 3.23 6.83
CA MET A 199 15.96 2.40 7.67
C MET A 199 16.81 1.59 8.66
N ASP A 200 17.28 2.27 9.71
CA ASP A 200 18.16 1.70 10.72
C ASP A 200 17.48 0.62 11.60
N VAL A 201 18.29 -0.22 12.23
CA VAL A 201 17.82 -1.36 13.04
C VAL A 201 17.22 -0.96 14.39
N GLU A 202 17.42 0.29 14.82
CA GLU A 202 16.86 0.85 16.06
C GLU A 202 15.51 1.54 15.79
N ASP A 203 15.04 1.52 14.55
CA ASP A 203 13.80 2.13 14.07
C ASP A 203 13.73 3.65 14.28
N LYS A 204 14.87 4.34 14.42
CA LYS A 204 14.94 5.81 14.56
C LYS A 204 14.43 6.55 13.33
N TRP A 205 14.54 5.93 12.17
CA TRP A 205 13.98 6.43 10.93
C TRP A 205 12.47 6.70 10.98
N ILE A 206 11.70 6.05 11.88
CA ILE A 206 10.25 6.25 11.97
C ILE A 206 9.93 7.67 12.43
N SER A 207 10.53 8.16 13.51
CA SER A 207 10.26 9.53 13.97
C SER A 207 10.72 10.56 12.93
N HIS A 208 11.90 10.35 12.35
CA HIS A 208 12.42 11.19 11.28
C HIS A 208 11.46 11.27 10.10
N LEU A 209 10.82 10.16 9.72
CA LEU A 209 9.82 10.15 8.66
C LEU A 209 8.64 11.07 8.99
N PHE A 210 8.00 10.88 10.14
CA PHE A 210 6.82 11.66 10.53
C PHE A 210 7.11 13.16 10.72
N ASP A 211 8.33 13.52 11.13
CA ASP A 211 8.73 14.92 11.31
C ASP A 211 8.93 15.68 9.98
N ASN A 212 9.26 14.95 8.91
CA ASN A 212 9.80 15.53 7.67
C ASN A 212 8.92 15.33 6.43
N ILE A 213 7.89 14.48 6.47
CA ILE A 213 6.94 14.32 5.35
C ILE A 213 5.49 14.49 5.79
N TYR A 214 4.60 14.62 4.81
CA TYR A 214 3.16 14.71 5.07
C TYR A 214 2.67 13.48 5.89
N PRO A 215 2.04 13.67 7.07
CA PRO A 215 1.78 12.58 8.01
C PRO A 215 0.97 11.40 7.46
N ARG A 216 -0.02 11.65 6.58
CA ARG A 216 -0.80 10.56 5.97
C ARG A 216 0.06 9.69 5.05
N ASP A 217 1.00 10.29 4.33
CA ASP A 217 1.95 9.56 3.49
C ASP A 217 3.00 8.84 4.34
N ALA A 218 3.41 9.40 5.48
CA ALA A 218 4.28 8.72 6.46
C ALA A 218 3.63 7.45 7.04
N ALA A 219 2.38 7.56 7.49
CA ALA A 219 1.62 6.42 7.99
C ALA A 219 1.47 5.33 6.93
N TRP A 220 1.24 5.73 5.67
CA TRP A 220 1.14 4.80 4.56
C TRP A 220 2.46 4.09 4.25
N PHE A 221 3.58 4.82 4.23
CA PHE A 221 4.90 4.24 4.08
C PHE A 221 5.20 3.24 5.20
N LEU A 222 4.94 3.62 6.46
CA LEU A 222 5.15 2.76 7.62
C LEU A 222 4.33 1.47 7.50
N SER A 223 3.05 1.58 7.14
CA SER A 223 2.18 0.43 6.91
C SER A 223 2.74 -0.49 5.82
N HIS A 224 3.11 0.04 4.66
CA HIS A 224 3.69 -0.74 3.57
C HIS A 224 4.96 -1.50 3.98
N VAL A 225 5.88 -0.87 4.72
CA VAL A 225 7.19 -1.47 5.03
C VAL A 225 7.23 -2.34 6.29
N GLN A 226 6.33 -2.11 7.27
CA GLN A 226 6.30 -2.86 8.54
C GLN A 226 5.07 -3.76 8.70
N MET A 227 3.92 -3.40 8.14
CA MET A 227 2.65 -4.12 8.33
C MET A 227 2.40 -5.18 7.24
N MET A 228 3.34 -5.38 6.32
CA MET A 228 3.24 -6.41 5.28
C MET A 228 4.48 -7.27 5.18
N TYR A 229 4.28 -8.58 5.02
CA TYR A 229 5.36 -9.50 4.73
C TYR A 229 5.44 -9.81 3.23
N MET A 230 6.66 -9.93 2.72
CA MET A 230 6.92 -10.24 1.31
C MET A 230 6.95 -11.76 1.08
N ALA A 231 6.32 -12.21 0.01
CA ALA A 231 6.46 -13.54 -0.57
C ALA A 231 6.74 -13.41 -2.08
N ILE A 232 7.38 -14.41 -2.68
CA ILE A 232 7.66 -14.42 -4.12
C ILE A 232 6.88 -15.57 -4.76
N CYS A 233 6.00 -15.24 -5.69
CA CYS A 233 5.16 -16.20 -6.38
C CYS A 233 5.60 -16.38 -7.84
N SER A 234 5.48 -17.60 -8.33
CA SER A 234 5.65 -17.95 -9.74
C SER A 234 4.50 -18.85 -10.21
N PRO A 235 4.01 -18.72 -11.45
CA PRO A 235 2.95 -19.58 -11.93
C PRO A 235 3.40 -21.04 -12.04
N SER A 236 2.64 -21.97 -11.47
CA SER A 236 2.85 -23.42 -11.61
C SER A 236 2.75 -23.87 -13.08
N ASP A 237 1.82 -23.27 -13.82
CA ASP A 237 1.58 -23.51 -15.23
C ASP A 237 2.51 -22.63 -16.10
N PRO A 238 3.33 -23.20 -17.00
CA PRO A 238 4.16 -22.45 -17.94
C PRO A 238 3.37 -21.51 -18.87
N SER A 239 2.08 -21.78 -19.05
CA SER A 239 1.17 -21.05 -19.89
C SER A 239 0.49 -19.87 -19.16
N ALA A 240 0.67 -19.75 -17.85
CA ALA A 240 0.21 -18.61 -17.06
C ALA A 240 1.30 -17.52 -16.97
N GLU A 241 0.89 -16.26 -16.90
CA GLU A 241 1.81 -15.14 -16.68
C GLU A 241 1.18 -13.99 -15.92
N PHE A 242 2.02 -13.20 -15.25
CA PHE A 242 1.61 -11.94 -14.63
C PHE A 242 1.68 -10.81 -15.65
N ILE A 243 0.67 -9.94 -15.66
CA ILE A 243 0.65 -8.73 -16.48
C ILE A 243 1.17 -7.51 -15.70
N LEU A 244 1.46 -6.45 -16.43
CA LEU A 244 1.91 -5.17 -15.88
C LEU A 244 1.10 -4.01 -16.51
N THR A 245 0.72 -3.04 -15.72
CA THR A 245 -0.06 -1.84 -16.05
C THR A 245 0.67 -0.61 -15.50
N ASP A 246 0.27 0.60 -15.92
CA ASP A 246 0.89 1.84 -15.45
C ASP A 246 0.90 1.96 -13.91
N ASN A 247 -0.15 1.45 -13.27
CA ASN A 247 -0.36 1.54 -11.83
C ASN A 247 -0.13 0.22 -11.08
N SER A 248 0.51 -0.80 -11.67
CA SER A 248 0.60 -2.14 -11.04
C SER A 248 1.16 -2.14 -9.61
N TYR A 249 2.11 -1.26 -9.30
CA TYR A 249 2.67 -1.15 -7.94
C TYR A 249 1.75 -0.44 -6.95
N ASN A 250 0.62 0.06 -7.41
CA ASN A 250 -0.47 0.64 -6.62
C ASN A 250 -1.75 -0.20 -6.68
N VAL A 251 -1.71 -1.38 -7.32
CA VAL A 251 -2.84 -2.31 -7.33
C VAL A 251 -2.77 -3.20 -6.09
N TRP A 252 -3.93 -3.40 -5.48
CA TRP A 252 -4.11 -4.19 -4.27
C TRP A 252 -5.42 -4.98 -4.32
N GLU A 253 -5.45 -6.07 -3.56
CA GLU A 253 -6.65 -6.87 -3.29
C GLU A 253 -7.15 -6.59 -1.87
N GLY A 254 -8.46 -6.42 -1.74
CA GLY A 254 -9.17 -6.22 -0.48
C GLY A 254 -10.48 -5.45 -0.66
N VAL A 255 -10.98 -4.86 0.42
CA VAL A 255 -12.29 -4.19 0.44
C VAL A 255 -12.19 -2.68 0.39
N ASN A 256 -13.18 -2.06 -0.26
CA ASN A 256 -13.37 -0.61 -0.31
C ASN A 256 -14.86 -0.29 -0.13
N SER A 257 -15.19 0.68 0.72
CA SER A 257 -16.54 1.19 0.89
C SER A 257 -16.68 2.57 0.24
N PHE A 258 -17.87 2.83 -0.29
CA PHE A 258 -18.20 4.10 -0.91
C PHE A 258 -19.44 4.70 -0.24
N VAL A 259 -19.43 6.02 -0.04
CA VAL A 259 -20.56 6.77 0.51
C VAL A 259 -21.01 7.84 -0.51
N PRO A 260 -22.31 8.09 -0.68
CA PRO A 260 -22.77 9.18 -1.53
C PRO A 260 -22.31 10.55 -1.00
N ASP A 261 -21.75 11.38 -1.88
CA ASP A 261 -21.47 12.78 -1.63
C ASP A 261 -22.76 13.60 -1.81
N PRO A 262 -23.31 14.21 -0.74
CA PRO A 262 -24.57 14.94 -0.82
C PRO A 262 -24.48 16.21 -1.68
N LYS A 263 -23.28 16.72 -1.97
CA LYS A 263 -23.08 17.93 -2.80
C LYS A 263 -23.08 17.61 -4.30
N THR A 264 -22.48 16.48 -4.68
CA THR A 264 -22.29 16.13 -6.09
C THR A 264 -23.23 15.02 -6.56
N GLY A 265 -23.83 14.27 -5.63
CA GLY A 265 -24.59 13.05 -5.93
C GLY A 265 -23.71 11.88 -6.37
N GLY A 266 -22.39 12.06 -6.46
CA GLY A 266 -21.43 10.99 -6.79
C GLY A 266 -21.07 10.16 -5.57
N ALA A 267 -20.58 8.94 -5.76
CA ALA A 267 -20.02 8.14 -4.66
C ALA A 267 -18.60 8.61 -4.32
N LYS A 268 -18.18 8.58 -3.05
CA LYS A 268 -16.81 8.85 -2.59
C LYS A 268 -16.26 7.69 -1.77
N SER A 269 -14.98 7.34 -1.96
CA SER A 269 -14.33 6.26 -1.19
C SER A 269 -14.18 6.64 0.28
N SER A 270 -14.66 5.77 1.17
CA SER A 270 -14.75 5.97 2.63
C SER A 270 -13.63 5.27 3.37
N HIS A 271 -13.64 3.94 3.40
CA HIS A 271 -12.64 3.12 4.05
C HIS A 271 -12.17 2.05 3.08
N TRP A 272 -10.88 1.75 3.13
CA TRP A 272 -10.29 0.68 2.33
C TRP A 272 -9.30 -0.11 3.18
N VAL A 273 -9.22 -1.41 2.89
CA VAL A 273 -8.22 -2.30 3.47
C VAL A 273 -7.66 -3.15 2.35
N ASN A 274 -6.35 -3.14 2.23
CA ASN A 274 -5.61 -4.05 1.38
C ASN A 274 -5.15 -5.28 2.17
N PHE A 275 -5.61 -6.46 1.76
CA PHE A 275 -5.11 -7.74 2.26
C PHE A 275 -3.82 -8.14 1.54
N HIS A 276 -3.73 -7.85 0.24
CA HIS A 276 -2.54 -8.09 -0.57
C HIS A 276 -2.18 -6.90 -1.46
N GLU A 277 -0.88 -6.64 -1.63
CA GLU A 277 -0.36 -5.78 -2.70
C GLU A 277 0.55 -6.59 -3.62
N PHE A 278 0.67 -6.15 -4.87
CA PHE A 278 1.37 -6.88 -5.91
C PHE A 278 2.49 -6.05 -6.54
N ALA A 279 3.59 -6.72 -6.83
CA ALA A 279 4.70 -6.15 -7.56
C ALA A 279 5.20 -7.17 -8.60
N PRO A 280 4.57 -7.20 -9.79
CA PRO A 280 5.08 -7.96 -10.92
C PRO A 280 6.51 -7.52 -11.26
N ILE A 281 7.43 -8.47 -11.34
CA ILE A 281 8.85 -8.21 -11.70
C ILE A 281 9.23 -8.85 -13.02
N SER A 282 8.48 -9.85 -13.48
CA SER A 282 8.56 -10.48 -14.80
C SER A 282 7.23 -11.20 -15.10
N PRO A 283 6.99 -11.68 -16.33
CA PRO A 283 5.84 -12.53 -16.63
C PRO A 283 5.75 -13.79 -15.74
N LYS A 284 6.86 -14.23 -15.13
CA LYS A 284 6.95 -15.48 -14.35
C LYS A 284 7.17 -15.27 -12.86
N LEU A 285 7.30 -14.02 -12.40
CA LEU A 285 7.55 -13.69 -11.00
C LEU A 285 6.79 -12.44 -10.58
N THR A 286 6.12 -12.54 -9.44
CA THR A 286 5.55 -11.40 -8.73
C THR A 286 5.95 -11.45 -7.25
N ILE A 287 6.20 -10.29 -6.67
CA ILE A 287 6.29 -10.16 -5.21
C ILE A 287 4.88 -9.87 -4.70
N VAL A 288 4.43 -10.63 -3.73
CA VAL A 288 3.18 -10.39 -3.01
C VAL A 288 3.50 -9.85 -1.63
N LEU A 289 2.90 -8.73 -1.26
CA LEU A 289 2.90 -8.20 0.10
C LEU A 289 1.60 -8.64 0.77
N ARG A 290 1.66 -9.47 1.80
CA ARG A 290 0.46 -9.87 2.59
C ARG A 290 0.41 -9.09 3.89
N ASN A 291 -0.76 -8.52 4.17
CA ASN A 291 -1.03 -7.75 5.38
C ASN A 291 -0.98 -8.63 6.65
N PHE A 292 -0.40 -8.11 7.73
CA PHE A 292 -0.23 -8.81 9.01
C PHE A 292 -1.54 -9.14 9.74
N ILE A 293 -2.66 -8.50 9.36
CA ILE A 293 -4.00 -8.82 9.89
C ILE A 293 -4.52 -10.17 9.40
N MET A 294 -3.85 -10.78 8.42
CA MET A 294 -4.19 -12.09 7.87
C MET A 294 -3.57 -13.23 8.70
N PRO A 295 -4.23 -14.40 8.80
CA PRO A 295 -3.69 -15.58 9.51
C PRO A 295 -2.31 -16.02 9.03
N VAL A 296 -1.50 -16.51 9.97
CA VAL A 296 -0.11 -16.99 9.80
C VAL A 296 0.04 -18.16 10.77
N SER A 297 -0.10 -19.37 10.26
CA SER A 297 -0.24 -20.59 11.07
C SER A 297 0.88 -20.79 12.10
N GLU A 298 2.13 -20.48 11.76
CA GLU A 298 3.24 -20.62 12.70
C GLU A 298 3.18 -19.64 13.87
N GLU A 299 2.68 -18.43 13.63
CA GLU A 299 2.53 -17.39 14.66
C GLU A 299 1.25 -17.58 15.46
N ASP A 300 0.17 -18.03 14.82
CA ASP A 300 -1.14 -18.28 15.44
C ASP A 300 -1.16 -19.50 16.36
N SER A 301 -0.08 -20.27 16.37
CA SER A 301 0.15 -21.30 17.38
C SER A 301 0.40 -20.72 18.79
N HIS A 302 0.70 -19.42 18.87
CA HIS A 302 0.72 -18.63 20.11
C HIS A 302 -0.59 -17.86 20.23
N GLU A 303 -1.37 -18.18 21.27
CA GLU A 303 -2.71 -17.60 21.44
C GLU A 303 -2.68 -16.07 21.56
N ASP A 304 -1.71 -15.50 22.31
CA ASP A 304 -1.56 -14.04 22.42
C ASP A 304 -1.36 -13.35 21.06
N ILE A 305 -0.58 -13.95 20.16
CA ILE A 305 -0.33 -13.38 18.83
C ILE A 305 -1.60 -13.47 17.97
N LYS A 306 -2.33 -14.58 18.08
CA LYS A 306 -3.58 -14.82 17.37
C LYS A 306 -4.68 -13.87 17.84
N GLU A 307 -4.87 -13.72 19.15
CA GLU A 307 -5.81 -12.78 19.76
C GLU A 307 -5.47 -11.34 19.39
N GLN A 308 -4.20 -10.96 19.47
CA GLN A 308 -3.75 -9.64 19.07
C GLN A 308 -4.04 -9.37 17.60
N ARG A 309 -3.82 -10.36 16.72
CA ARG A 309 -4.16 -10.22 15.30
C ARG A 309 -5.66 -10.10 15.08
N ALA A 310 -6.48 -10.85 15.83
CA ALA A 310 -7.93 -10.72 15.79
C ALA A 310 -8.38 -9.31 16.19
N LEU A 311 -7.75 -8.70 17.19
CA LEU A 311 -7.99 -7.30 17.56
C LEU A 311 -7.65 -6.34 16.42
N TRP A 312 -6.49 -6.50 15.78
CA TRP A 312 -6.09 -5.67 14.63
C TRP A 312 -7.03 -5.83 13.44
N ARG A 313 -7.43 -7.06 13.15
CA ARG A 313 -8.41 -7.36 12.12
C ARG A 313 -9.76 -6.72 12.43
N ASN A 314 -10.21 -6.81 13.67
CA ASN A 314 -11.47 -6.20 14.09
C ASN A 314 -11.42 -4.67 13.92
N ALA A 315 -10.33 -4.05 14.37
CA ALA A 315 -10.12 -2.61 14.24
C ALA A 315 -10.01 -2.17 12.78
N ALA A 316 -9.30 -2.90 11.92
CA ALA A 316 -9.07 -2.50 10.54
C ALA A 316 -10.21 -2.88 9.58
N VAL A 317 -10.91 -3.99 9.84
CA VAL A 317 -11.84 -4.63 8.90
C VAL A 317 -13.23 -4.73 9.50
N ASP A 318 -13.41 -5.54 10.54
CA ASP A 318 -14.76 -5.95 10.95
C ASP A 318 -15.60 -4.77 11.47
N SER A 319 -14.96 -3.77 12.08
CA SER A 319 -15.61 -2.54 12.55
C SER A 319 -16.18 -1.66 11.42
N TYR A 320 -15.64 -1.81 10.21
CA TYR A 320 -15.97 -0.98 9.05
C TYR A 320 -16.83 -1.72 8.02
N PHE A 321 -16.57 -3.00 7.81
CA PHE A 321 -17.20 -3.79 6.76
C PHE A 321 -18.09 -4.92 7.30
N GLY A 322 -18.13 -5.10 8.62
CA GLY A 322 -18.86 -6.17 9.29
C GLY A 322 -18.06 -7.48 9.40
N PRO A 323 -18.50 -8.40 10.28
CA PRO A 323 -17.87 -9.70 10.42
C PRO A 323 -18.13 -10.56 9.17
N GLY A 324 -17.11 -11.27 8.69
CA GLY A 324 -17.22 -12.21 7.56
C GLY A 324 -16.65 -11.74 6.24
N VAL A 325 -16.14 -10.50 6.16
CA VAL A 325 -15.35 -10.05 5.01
C VAL A 325 -14.05 -10.84 4.93
N GLU A 326 -13.76 -11.47 3.80
CA GLU A 326 -12.54 -12.25 3.60
C GLU A 326 -11.77 -11.79 2.36
N SER A 327 -10.50 -12.17 2.29
CA SER A 327 -9.68 -11.97 1.10
C SER A 327 -10.04 -12.99 0.02
N ALA A 328 -10.12 -12.54 -1.24
CA ALA A 328 -10.27 -13.40 -2.42
C ALA A 328 -9.07 -14.34 -2.63
N LEU A 329 -7.94 -14.00 -1.99
CA LEU A 329 -6.66 -14.71 -2.00
C LEU A 329 -6.30 -15.23 -0.60
N LYS A 330 -7.30 -15.46 0.28
CA LYS A 330 -7.07 -16.02 1.63
C LYS A 330 -6.34 -17.36 1.60
N ASP A 331 -6.57 -18.15 0.56
CA ASP A 331 -6.03 -19.49 0.33
C ASP A 331 -4.70 -19.48 -0.45
N LEU A 332 -4.19 -18.30 -0.84
CA LEU A 332 -2.93 -18.18 -1.56
C LEU A 332 -1.79 -18.83 -0.73
N PRO A 333 -1.09 -19.85 -1.28
CA PRO A 333 -0.22 -20.74 -0.50
C PRO A 333 1.17 -20.14 -0.29
N ILE A 334 1.24 -19.01 0.42
CA ILE A 334 2.48 -18.29 0.74
C ILE A 334 2.74 -18.26 2.24
N GLN A 335 4.01 -18.17 2.62
CA GLN A 335 4.47 -18.08 4.01
C GLN A 335 5.47 -16.94 4.18
N LYS A 336 5.65 -16.49 5.43
CA LYS A 336 6.72 -15.55 5.78
C LYS A 336 8.09 -16.14 5.42
N PRO A 337 9.07 -15.31 5.00
CA PRO A 337 10.41 -15.81 4.72
C PRO A 337 11.04 -16.39 5.98
N ARG A 338 11.75 -17.52 5.84
CA ARG A 338 12.60 -18.05 6.93
C ARG A 338 13.77 -17.11 7.15
N ASN A 339 14.35 -17.13 8.33
CA ASN A 339 15.50 -16.29 8.65
C ASN A 339 16.61 -17.13 9.29
N ASN A 340 17.79 -16.51 9.47
CA ASN A 340 18.98 -17.15 10.02
C ASN A 340 19.12 -17.00 11.55
N TYR A 341 18.14 -16.41 12.23
CA TYR A 341 18.17 -16.15 13.67
C TYR A 341 17.04 -16.83 14.44
N SER A 342 16.13 -17.54 13.76
CA SER A 342 15.06 -18.34 14.35
C SER A 342 14.92 -19.68 13.64
N GLU A 343 14.45 -20.68 14.37
CA GLU A 343 14.09 -22.00 13.89
C GLU A 343 12.63 -22.35 14.25
N ILE A 344 12.10 -23.43 13.66
CA ILE A 344 10.82 -24.01 14.09
C ILE A 344 11.11 -25.26 14.91
N VAL A 345 10.61 -25.28 16.14
CA VAL A 345 10.65 -26.45 17.02
C VAL A 345 9.21 -26.76 17.44
N ASN A 346 8.73 -27.98 17.16
CA ASN A 346 7.36 -28.42 17.46
C ASN A 346 6.28 -27.47 16.92
N GLY A 347 6.47 -26.95 15.70
CA GLY A 347 5.52 -26.03 15.06
C GLY A 347 5.58 -24.58 15.55
N ARG A 348 6.43 -24.26 16.53
CA ARG A 348 6.59 -22.92 17.11
C ARG A 348 7.91 -22.27 16.70
N VAL A 349 7.89 -20.95 16.52
CA VAL A 349 9.10 -20.17 16.21
C VAL A 349 9.92 -19.98 17.49
N ARG A 350 11.20 -20.34 17.44
CA ARG A 350 12.16 -20.15 18.53
C ARG A 350 13.37 -19.39 18.01
N LEU A 351 13.88 -18.43 18.78
CA LEU A 351 15.16 -17.79 18.45
C LEU A 351 16.34 -18.73 18.65
N ILE A 352 17.33 -18.62 17.76
CA ILE A 352 18.61 -19.33 17.84
C ILE A 352 19.57 -18.61 18.81
N LYS A 353 19.39 -17.30 19.01
CA LYS A 353 20.14 -16.45 19.94
C LYS A 353 19.18 -15.79 20.92
N ASP A 354 19.60 -15.61 22.17
CA ASP A 354 18.73 -15.09 23.25
C ASP A 354 18.42 -13.58 23.14
N ASP A 355 18.78 -12.89 22.05
CA ASP A 355 18.45 -11.48 21.83
C ASP A 355 17.53 -11.26 20.62
N TRP A 356 16.41 -10.55 20.86
CA TRP A 356 15.48 -10.09 19.83
C TRP A 356 16.00 -8.88 19.03
N ARG A 357 17.29 -8.52 19.18
CA ARG A 357 17.85 -7.32 18.56
C ARG A 357 18.02 -7.53 17.07
N LYS A 358 17.47 -6.61 16.28
CA LYS A 358 17.62 -6.60 14.82
C LYS A 358 19.09 -6.38 14.46
N ASN A 359 19.62 -7.17 13.53
CA ASN A 359 20.97 -6.99 12.99
C ASN A 359 20.92 -6.71 11.48
N ARG A 360 21.80 -5.82 11.01
CA ARG A 360 21.93 -5.51 9.57
C ARG A 360 22.30 -6.75 8.74
N GLY A 361 23.03 -7.69 9.34
CA GLY A 361 23.46 -8.96 8.75
C GLY A 361 22.43 -10.08 8.83
N ASP A 362 21.26 -9.86 9.43
CA ASP A 362 20.17 -10.83 9.39
C ASP A 362 19.80 -11.14 7.94
N LYS A 363 19.52 -12.41 7.66
CA LYS A 363 19.20 -12.88 6.32
C LYS A 363 17.84 -13.57 6.31
N PHE A 364 17.12 -13.38 5.22
CA PHE A 364 15.79 -13.89 4.97
C PHE A 364 15.83 -14.76 3.71
N CYS A 365 15.34 -15.99 3.81
CA CYS A 365 15.16 -16.90 2.70
C CYS A 365 13.74 -16.75 2.15
N PHE A 366 13.64 -16.12 0.98
CA PHE A 366 12.40 -15.99 0.23
C PHE A 366 12.25 -17.19 -0.71
N ARG A 367 11.31 -18.08 -0.41
CA ARG A 367 10.97 -19.21 -1.27
C ARG A 367 10.22 -18.74 -2.51
N PHE A 368 10.39 -19.44 -3.63
CA PHE A 368 9.56 -19.27 -4.82
C PHE A 368 8.33 -20.16 -4.71
N PHE A 369 7.19 -19.57 -4.32
CA PHE A 369 5.93 -20.28 -4.21
C PHE A 369 5.34 -20.51 -5.59
N ARG A 370 5.05 -21.78 -5.93
CA ARG A 370 4.37 -22.17 -7.17
C ARG A 370 2.87 -22.02 -6.94
N ILE A 371 2.23 -21.09 -7.62
CA ILE A 371 0.79 -20.79 -7.45
C ILE A 371 -0.01 -21.25 -8.67
N GLY A 372 -1.25 -21.69 -8.45
CA GLY A 372 -2.13 -22.20 -9.50
C GLY A 372 -2.58 -21.11 -10.49
N MET A 373 -3.10 -21.54 -11.64
CA MET A 373 -3.66 -20.65 -12.67
C MET A 373 -4.73 -19.73 -12.08
N GLU A 374 -5.60 -20.24 -11.21
CA GLU A 374 -6.65 -19.47 -10.56
C GLU A 374 -6.10 -18.27 -9.77
N HIS A 375 -5.06 -18.47 -8.95
CA HIS A 375 -4.43 -17.37 -8.20
C HIS A 375 -3.76 -16.35 -9.13
N VAL A 376 -3.13 -16.81 -10.21
CA VAL A 376 -2.52 -15.91 -11.21
C VAL A 376 -3.60 -15.06 -11.89
N ASN A 377 -4.70 -15.70 -12.27
CA ASN A 377 -5.84 -15.05 -12.89
C ASN A 377 -6.50 -14.02 -11.96
N LYS A 378 -6.73 -14.36 -10.67
CA LYS A 378 -7.21 -13.41 -9.66
C LYS A 378 -6.26 -12.23 -9.49
N ILE A 379 -4.94 -12.44 -9.47
CA ILE A 379 -3.96 -11.33 -9.39
C ILE A 379 -4.07 -10.43 -10.63
N ASN A 380 -4.17 -11.02 -11.83
CA ASN A 380 -4.33 -10.26 -13.07
C ASN A 380 -5.69 -9.55 -13.15
N ASP A 381 -6.75 -10.11 -12.56
CA ASP A 381 -8.08 -9.49 -12.45
C ASP A 381 -7.97 -8.09 -11.80
N TYR A 382 -7.34 -8.01 -10.62
CA TYR A 382 -7.12 -6.73 -9.95
C TYR A 382 -6.32 -5.73 -10.79
N MET A 383 -5.37 -6.21 -11.61
CA MET A 383 -4.61 -5.35 -12.52
C MET A 383 -5.51 -4.78 -13.62
N LEU A 384 -6.33 -5.61 -14.24
CA LEU A 384 -7.26 -5.22 -15.30
C LEU A 384 -8.35 -4.29 -14.77
N ASP A 385 -8.93 -4.59 -13.62
CA ASP A 385 -9.97 -3.79 -12.97
C ASP A 385 -9.52 -2.38 -12.56
N ASN A 386 -8.22 -2.22 -12.35
CA ASN A 386 -7.59 -0.96 -12.00
C ASN A 386 -6.94 -0.25 -13.21
N ALA A 387 -7.05 -0.78 -14.43
CA ALA A 387 -6.41 -0.20 -15.61
C ALA A 387 -7.16 1.01 -16.21
N ARG A 388 -8.25 1.48 -15.59
CA ARG A 388 -9.16 2.52 -16.14
C ARG A 388 -8.50 3.87 -16.45
N PHE A 389 -7.36 4.15 -15.80
CA PHE A 389 -6.55 5.33 -16.07
C PHE A 389 -5.15 5.01 -16.60
N CYS A 390 -4.91 3.75 -16.95
CA CYS A 390 -3.65 3.32 -17.53
C CYS A 390 -3.62 3.63 -19.03
N THR A 391 -2.42 3.81 -19.54
CA THR A 391 -2.17 3.98 -20.97
C THR A 391 -1.86 2.65 -21.66
N THR A 392 -1.44 1.63 -20.89
CA THR A 392 -1.04 0.36 -21.45
C THR A 392 -1.24 -0.84 -20.52
N ILE A 393 -1.34 -2.04 -21.11
CA ILE A 393 -1.24 -3.33 -20.42
C ILE A 393 -0.12 -4.13 -21.09
N ILE A 394 0.98 -4.36 -20.38
CA ILE A 394 2.15 -5.13 -20.83
C ILE A 394 1.98 -6.60 -20.45
N PHE A 395 2.35 -7.47 -21.38
CA PHE A 395 2.29 -8.92 -21.20
C PHE A 395 3.47 -9.61 -21.91
N GLY A 396 3.73 -10.88 -21.55
CA GLY A 396 4.83 -11.66 -22.10
C GLY A 396 4.48 -12.31 -23.43
N SER A 397 3.33 -12.99 -23.48
CA SER A 397 2.87 -13.75 -24.65
C SER A 397 1.45 -13.37 -25.02
N LYS A 398 1.20 -13.15 -26.32
CA LYS A 398 -0.15 -12.85 -26.83
C LYS A 398 -1.14 -13.95 -26.47
N ASP A 399 -0.75 -15.22 -26.60
CA ASP A 399 -1.64 -16.35 -26.35
C ASP A 399 -1.96 -16.51 -24.84
N ASN A 400 -1.02 -16.15 -23.97
CA ASN A 400 -1.25 -16.15 -22.53
C ASN A 400 -2.16 -14.98 -22.13
N PHE A 401 -1.89 -13.79 -22.67
CA PHE A 401 -2.71 -12.61 -22.45
C PHE A 401 -4.16 -12.81 -22.90
N VAL A 402 -4.38 -13.38 -24.09
CA VAL A 402 -5.74 -13.68 -24.60
C VAL A 402 -6.49 -14.57 -23.62
N ARG A 403 -5.84 -15.60 -23.06
CA ARG A 403 -6.45 -16.50 -22.08
C ARG A 403 -6.75 -15.82 -20.75
N SER A 404 -5.84 -15.00 -20.24
CA SER A 404 -6.10 -14.20 -19.02
C SER A 404 -7.21 -13.17 -19.24
N LEU A 405 -7.28 -12.54 -20.41
CA LEU A 405 -8.34 -11.61 -20.77
C LEU A 405 -9.69 -12.32 -20.88
N GLU A 406 -9.76 -13.44 -21.58
CA GLU A 406 -11.00 -14.23 -21.69
C GLU A 406 -11.48 -14.70 -20.32
N TRP A 407 -10.59 -15.21 -19.47
CA TRP A 407 -10.92 -15.56 -18.10
C TRP A 407 -11.46 -14.35 -17.32
N TYR A 408 -10.75 -13.23 -17.35
CA TYR A 408 -11.19 -12.00 -16.68
C TYR A 408 -12.60 -11.60 -17.12
N MET A 409 -12.86 -11.59 -18.43
CA MET A 409 -14.15 -11.15 -18.97
C MET A 409 -15.29 -12.13 -18.69
N THR A 410 -15.01 -13.40 -18.38
CA THR A 410 -16.04 -14.46 -18.25
C THR A 410 -16.20 -14.99 -16.83
N GLU A 411 -15.25 -14.73 -15.93
CA GLU A 411 -15.31 -15.15 -14.53
C GLU A 411 -16.40 -14.38 -13.76
N PRO A 412 -17.26 -15.07 -12.99
CA PRO A 412 -18.28 -14.45 -12.14
C PRO A 412 -17.73 -13.28 -11.31
N CYS A 413 -18.51 -12.20 -11.27
CA CYS A 413 -18.13 -10.94 -10.62
C CYS A 413 -18.29 -11.02 -9.10
N LEU A 414 -17.41 -11.77 -8.43
CA LEU A 414 -17.42 -11.89 -6.96
C LEU A 414 -16.80 -10.65 -6.31
N ASP A 415 -15.63 -10.22 -6.77
CA ASP A 415 -14.90 -9.07 -6.21
C ASP A 415 -14.52 -8.01 -7.26
N GLY A 416 -14.47 -8.41 -8.53
CA GLY A 416 -14.08 -7.56 -9.66
C GLY A 416 -15.19 -7.32 -10.69
N LYS A 417 -14.94 -6.44 -11.66
CA LYS A 417 -15.90 -6.03 -12.71
C LYS A 417 -17.24 -5.49 -12.18
N VAL A 418 -17.20 -4.88 -10.99
CA VAL A 418 -18.34 -4.16 -10.40
C VAL A 418 -18.25 -2.67 -10.76
N ILE A 419 -19.26 -2.17 -11.45
CA ILE A 419 -19.39 -0.77 -11.86
C ILE A 419 -19.98 0.02 -10.68
N VAL A 420 -19.09 0.60 -9.88
CA VAL A 420 -19.42 1.38 -8.67
C VAL A 420 -18.31 2.39 -8.38
N GLY A 421 -18.62 3.41 -7.57
CA GLY A 421 -17.65 4.38 -7.05
C GLY A 421 -17.47 5.63 -7.92
N GLU A 422 -16.44 6.40 -7.62
CA GLU A 422 -16.11 7.70 -8.25
C GLU A 422 -15.86 7.59 -9.77
N ASP A 423 -15.35 6.45 -10.23
CA ASP A 423 -14.87 6.25 -11.61
C ASP A 423 -15.70 5.21 -12.40
N ALA A 424 -16.99 5.06 -12.05
CA ALA A 424 -17.86 4.04 -12.62
C ALA A 424 -17.91 4.09 -14.17
N ASP A 425 -18.01 5.29 -14.74
CA ASP A 425 -18.07 5.49 -16.20
C ASP A 425 -16.77 5.08 -16.90
N GLN A 426 -15.61 5.45 -16.35
CA GLN A 426 -14.31 5.10 -16.89
C GLN A 426 -14.06 3.59 -16.80
N ARG A 427 -14.50 2.96 -15.69
CA ARG A 427 -14.44 1.51 -15.53
C ARG A 427 -15.34 0.80 -16.55
N LEU A 428 -16.57 1.26 -16.74
CA LEU A 428 -17.48 0.69 -17.74
C LEU A 428 -16.92 0.86 -19.17
N LYS A 429 -16.35 2.02 -19.49
CA LYS A 429 -15.68 2.26 -20.78
C LYS A 429 -14.53 1.27 -21.00
N LEU A 430 -13.67 1.07 -20.01
CA LEU A 430 -12.58 0.11 -20.09
C LEU A 430 -13.11 -1.32 -20.34
N ILE A 431 -14.06 -1.79 -19.53
CA ILE A 431 -14.59 -3.15 -19.63
C ILE A 431 -15.22 -3.40 -21.00
N LYS A 432 -16.01 -2.45 -21.52
CA LYS A 432 -16.59 -2.54 -22.88
C LYS A 432 -15.50 -2.60 -23.96
N ASN A 433 -14.45 -1.80 -23.82
CA ASN A 433 -13.34 -1.80 -24.77
C ASN A 433 -12.52 -3.10 -24.72
N LEU A 434 -12.30 -3.66 -23.52
CA LEU A 434 -11.66 -4.96 -23.32
C LEU A 434 -12.51 -6.10 -23.89
N ALA A 435 -13.84 -6.04 -23.76
CA ALA A 435 -14.75 -7.00 -24.39
C ALA A 435 -14.62 -6.99 -25.92
N VAL A 436 -14.59 -5.80 -26.54
CA VAL A 436 -14.40 -5.66 -27.99
C VAL A 436 -13.04 -6.22 -28.41
N LEU A 437 -11.97 -5.92 -27.66
CA LEU A 437 -10.65 -6.46 -27.90
C LEU A 437 -10.66 -8.00 -27.82
N MET A 438 -11.25 -8.57 -26.77
CA MET A 438 -11.38 -10.02 -26.57
C MET A 438 -12.06 -10.70 -27.77
N LYS A 439 -13.20 -10.16 -28.24
CA LYS A 439 -13.90 -10.67 -29.42
C LYS A 439 -13.04 -10.53 -30.69
N SER A 440 -12.33 -9.42 -30.86
CA SER A 440 -11.42 -9.22 -32.00
C SER A 440 -10.25 -10.21 -32.04
N LEU A 441 -9.88 -10.76 -30.89
CA LEU A 441 -8.82 -11.76 -30.73
C LEU A 441 -9.31 -13.20 -30.97
N GLY A 442 -10.59 -13.37 -31.32
CA GLY A 442 -11.18 -14.65 -31.73
C GLY A 442 -11.99 -15.36 -30.64
N SER A 443 -12.19 -14.73 -29.47
CA SER A 443 -13.04 -15.30 -28.43
C SER A 443 -14.51 -15.27 -28.83
N THR A 444 -15.21 -16.37 -28.59
CA THR A 444 -16.67 -16.47 -28.73
C THR A 444 -17.41 -16.27 -27.40
N ALA A 445 -16.69 -16.23 -26.26
CA ALA A 445 -17.29 -16.16 -24.94
C ALA A 445 -18.00 -14.82 -24.69
N GLU A 446 -19.09 -14.84 -23.93
CA GLU A 446 -19.82 -13.62 -23.59
C GLU A 446 -19.24 -12.96 -22.35
N PRO A 447 -18.90 -11.66 -22.40
CA PRO A 447 -18.37 -10.95 -21.26
C PRO A 447 -19.45 -10.69 -20.20
N ILE A 448 -19.07 -10.72 -18.93
CA ILE A 448 -19.96 -10.45 -17.79
C ILE A 448 -19.38 -9.35 -16.89
N TRP A 449 -20.26 -8.47 -16.42
CA TRP A 449 -19.99 -7.45 -15.41
C TRP A 449 -21.27 -7.10 -14.66
N ASN A 450 -21.13 -6.56 -13.46
CA ASN A 450 -22.27 -6.18 -12.62
C ASN A 450 -22.34 -4.65 -12.47
N GLU A 451 -23.53 -4.09 -12.67
CA GLU A 451 -23.84 -2.71 -12.32
C GLU A 451 -24.58 -2.73 -10.98
N SER A 452 -23.97 -2.20 -9.92
CA SER A 452 -24.55 -2.23 -8.58
C SER A 452 -25.14 -0.85 -8.25
N PRO A 453 -26.40 -0.76 -7.79
CA PRO A 453 -26.99 0.50 -7.36
C PRO A 453 -26.27 1.04 -6.10
N GLN A 454 -25.99 2.34 -6.07
CA GLN A 454 -25.33 3.00 -4.95
C GLN A 454 -26.15 2.84 -3.65
N THR A 455 -25.49 2.42 -2.56
CA THR A 455 -26.11 2.28 -1.23
C THR A 455 -26.23 3.63 -0.51
N VAL A 456 -27.13 3.69 0.48
CA VAL A 456 -27.88 4.87 0.95
C VAL A 456 -27.11 5.89 1.81
N LEU A 457 -27.47 7.17 1.58
CA LEU A 457 -27.12 8.50 2.13
C LEU A 457 -26.73 8.74 3.62
N SER A 458 -26.66 7.77 4.53
CA SER A 458 -26.52 8.08 5.99
C SER A 458 -25.10 8.04 6.59
N GLU A 459 -24.06 7.81 5.79
CA GLU A 459 -22.69 7.54 6.29
C GLU A 459 -21.64 8.61 5.98
N PHE A 460 -21.96 9.63 5.18
CA PHE A 460 -21.01 10.66 4.77
C PHE A 460 -20.48 11.50 5.95
N GLU A 461 -21.36 11.90 6.89
CA GLU A 461 -20.96 12.66 8.07
C GLU A 461 -20.09 11.83 9.03
N LYS A 462 -20.36 10.51 9.15
CA LYS A 462 -19.52 9.59 9.95
C LYS A 462 -18.13 9.44 9.33
N MET A 463 -18.05 9.33 8.00
CA MET A 463 -16.78 9.27 7.27
C MET A 463 -15.96 10.55 7.46
N GLN A 464 -16.56 11.73 7.42
CA GLN A 464 -15.85 12.99 7.69
C GLN A 464 -15.28 13.04 9.12
N LEU A 465 -16.10 12.70 10.12
CA LEU A 465 -15.67 12.64 11.53
C LEU A 465 -14.57 11.60 11.78
N MET A 466 -14.59 10.46 11.09
CA MET A 466 -13.51 9.46 11.19
C MET A 466 -12.21 9.93 10.54
N ASN A 467 -12.30 10.63 9.41
CA ASN A 467 -11.12 11.22 8.77
C ASN A 467 -10.44 12.27 9.66
N GLU A 468 -11.22 13.04 10.42
CA GLU A 468 -10.75 13.95 11.48
C GLU A 468 -10.14 13.16 12.66
N GLY A 469 -10.77 12.08 13.11
CA GLY A 469 -10.23 11.22 14.18
C GLY A 469 -8.91 10.53 13.81
N LEU A 470 -8.75 10.12 12.55
CA LEU A 470 -7.48 9.57 12.02
C LEU A 470 -6.36 10.61 12.00
N GLU A 471 -6.68 11.90 11.80
CA GLU A 471 -5.70 12.98 11.91
C GLU A 471 -5.19 13.09 13.35
N VAL A 472 -6.11 13.13 14.33
CA VAL A 472 -5.76 13.14 15.76
C VAL A 472 -4.92 11.93 16.12
N LEU A 473 -5.27 10.73 15.61
CA LEU A 473 -4.50 9.52 15.83
C LEU A 473 -3.10 9.59 15.21
N CYS A 474 -2.94 10.20 14.03
CA CYS A 474 -1.63 10.40 13.39
C CYS A 474 -0.78 11.43 14.14
N GLU A 475 -1.38 12.52 14.64
CA GLU A 475 -0.73 13.50 15.50
C GLU A 475 -0.30 12.85 16.83
N GLU A 476 -1.18 12.05 17.45
CA GLU A 476 -0.88 11.29 18.67
C GLU A 476 0.19 10.21 18.44
N MET A 477 0.16 9.49 17.31
CA MET A 477 1.21 8.52 16.96
C MET A 477 2.54 9.22 16.77
N THR A 478 2.55 10.40 16.15
CA THR A 478 3.76 11.22 15.99
C THR A 478 4.35 11.60 17.34
N GLU A 479 3.52 12.02 18.30
CA GLU A 479 3.97 12.35 19.67
C GLU A 479 4.37 11.10 20.48
N LYS A 480 3.60 10.01 20.46
CA LYS A 480 3.90 8.77 21.19
C LYS A 480 5.13 8.02 20.65
N LEU A 481 5.41 8.13 19.34
CA LEU A 481 6.61 7.55 18.71
C LEU A 481 7.87 8.36 19.03
N LYS A 482 7.78 9.67 19.27
CA LYS A 482 8.90 10.51 19.73
C LYS A 482 9.36 10.11 21.14
N ASP A 483 8.44 9.66 22.01
CA ASP A 483 8.73 9.32 23.40
C ASP A 483 9.21 7.87 23.63
N ASN A 484 9.09 6.95 22.66
CA ASN A 484 9.37 5.51 22.86
C ASN A 484 10.33 4.89 21.82
N LEU A 485 11.36 5.65 21.45
CA LEU A 485 12.42 5.18 20.55
C LEU A 485 13.35 4.15 21.24
N GLY A 486 13.07 2.87 20.98
CA GLY A 486 13.95 1.75 21.35
C GLY A 486 13.35 0.34 21.21
N ARG A 487 12.03 0.19 21.04
CA ARG A 487 11.36 -1.12 20.98
C ARG A 487 10.09 -1.14 20.09
N ALA A 488 10.07 -0.38 18.99
CA ALA A 488 8.86 -0.16 18.18
C ALA A 488 8.43 -1.34 17.28
N GLY A 489 9.02 -2.53 17.43
CA GLY A 489 8.43 -3.79 16.94
C GLY A 489 7.59 -4.53 17.99
N PHE A 490 7.59 -4.06 19.24
CA PHE A 490 6.97 -4.73 20.39
C PHE A 490 6.13 -3.78 21.27
N LEU A 491 6.32 -2.46 21.23
CA LEU A 491 5.67 -1.53 22.17
C LEU A 491 4.27 -1.01 21.79
N VAL A 492 3.81 -1.20 20.55
CA VAL A 492 2.35 -1.07 20.28
C VAL A 492 1.59 -2.24 20.92
N MET A 493 2.28 -3.31 21.35
CA MET A 493 1.70 -4.48 22.02
C MET A 493 1.54 -4.34 23.55
N GLU A 494 2.13 -3.30 24.18
CA GLU A 494 1.95 -3.05 25.63
C GLU A 494 1.32 -1.68 25.95
N ALA A 495 1.48 -0.66 25.09
CA ALA A 495 1.02 0.69 25.41
C ALA A 495 -0.52 0.83 25.45
N ASN A 496 -1.26 -0.10 24.85
CA ASN A 496 -2.73 -0.16 24.92
C ASN A 496 -3.25 -1.13 25.99
N LYS A 497 -2.36 -1.78 26.76
CA LYS A 497 -2.80 -2.60 27.90
C LYS A 497 -3.24 -1.74 29.08
N PHE A 498 -2.72 -0.53 29.27
CA PHE A 498 -2.90 0.17 30.55
C PHE A 498 -3.48 1.60 30.43
N ILE A 499 -4.55 1.89 31.18
CA ILE A 499 -5.21 3.20 31.27
C ILE A 499 -4.34 4.28 31.98
N PHE A 500 -3.10 3.95 32.36
CA PHE A 500 -2.17 4.88 33.03
C PHE A 500 -1.50 5.90 32.10
N ARG A 501 -1.63 5.76 30.77
CA ARG A 501 -1.00 6.65 29.78
C ARG A 501 -1.89 7.08 28.60
N PRO A 502 -3.13 7.53 28.83
CA PRO A 502 -4.00 8.00 27.76
C PRO A 502 -3.60 9.36 27.17
N GLY A 503 -2.62 10.07 27.73
CA GLY A 503 -2.27 11.42 27.28
C GLY A 503 -3.21 12.51 27.80
N ILE A 504 -4.09 12.17 28.75
CA ILE A 504 -5.03 13.10 29.38
C ILE A 504 -4.70 13.22 30.87
N PRO A 505 -3.96 14.26 31.32
CA PRO A 505 -3.39 14.32 32.66
C PRO A 505 -4.39 14.09 33.80
N GLY A 506 -5.63 14.56 33.65
CA GLY A 506 -6.69 14.30 34.62
C GLY A 506 -7.06 12.83 34.75
N ILE A 507 -7.10 12.10 33.63
CA ILE A 507 -7.37 10.66 33.61
C ILE A 507 -6.16 9.86 34.09
N GLU A 508 -4.94 10.25 33.73
CA GLU A 508 -3.74 9.53 34.18
C GLU A 508 -3.59 9.59 35.70
N ASN A 509 -3.78 10.78 36.27
CA ASN A 509 -3.74 10.98 37.72
C ASN A 509 -4.83 10.16 38.42
N LEU A 510 -6.05 10.19 37.87
CA LEU A 510 -7.15 9.40 38.39
C LEU A 510 -6.88 7.89 38.30
N ALA A 511 -6.35 7.41 37.17
CA ALA A 511 -6.00 6.02 36.96
C ALA A 511 -4.97 5.56 37.99
N ARG A 512 -3.84 6.27 38.14
CA ARG A 512 -2.80 5.94 39.12
C ARG A 512 -3.32 5.93 40.55
N GLU A 513 -4.22 6.84 40.89
CA GLU A 513 -4.87 6.85 42.20
C GLU A 513 -5.75 5.61 42.42
N GLN A 514 -6.56 5.24 41.42
CA GLN A 514 -7.43 4.05 41.52
C GLN A 514 -6.63 2.75 41.58
N GLU A 515 -5.59 2.61 40.77
CA GLU A 515 -4.67 1.47 40.79
C GLU A 515 -4.02 1.30 42.16
N ARG A 516 -3.45 2.39 42.71
CA ARG A 516 -2.85 2.36 44.05
C ARG A 516 -3.83 1.85 45.09
N LEU A 517 -5.08 2.33 45.05
CA LEU A 517 -6.13 1.87 45.96
C LEU A 517 -6.51 0.39 45.75
N ILE A 518 -6.51 -0.09 44.51
CA ILE A 518 -6.79 -1.49 44.15
C ILE A 518 -5.68 -2.42 44.65
N VAL A 519 -4.42 -1.99 44.56
CA VAL A 519 -3.26 -2.74 45.05
C VAL A 519 -3.21 -2.74 46.57
N GLU A 520 -3.30 -1.56 47.21
CA GLU A 520 -3.25 -1.41 48.67
C GLU A 520 -4.35 -2.21 49.38
N ARG A 521 -5.56 -2.24 48.79
CA ARG A 521 -6.71 -2.96 49.35
C ARG A 521 -6.86 -4.38 48.82
N GLN A 522 -5.94 -4.84 47.98
CA GLN A 522 -5.96 -6.16 47.36
C GLN A 522 -7.28 -6.49 46.65
N PHE A 523 -7.96 -5.51 46.05
CA PHE A 523 -9.24 -5.73 45.36
C PHE A 523 -9.12 -6.70 44.17
N HIS A 524 -7.93 -6.76 43.55
CA HIS A 524 -7.60 -7.70 42.48
C HIS A 524 -7.54 -9.17 42.96
N ARG A 525 -7.53 -9.43 44.27
CA ARG A 525 -7.52 -10.78 44.88
C ARG A 525 -8.86 -11.17 45.53
N ALA A 526 -9.89 -10.35 45.39
CA ALA A 526 -11.21 -10.72 45.89
C ALA A 526 -11.77 -11.89 45.07
N ASP A 527 -12.47 -12.83 45.72
CA ASP A 527 -13.05 -14.03 45.08
C ASP A 527 -13.91 -13.72 43.85
N ALA A 528 -14.53 -12.53 43.80
CA ALA A 528 -15.32 -12.07 42.67
C ALA A 528 -14.52 -11.84 41.37
N PHE A 529 -13.19 -11.80 41.46
CA PHE A 529 -12.25 -11.64 40.34
C PHE A 529 -11.24 -12.78 40.25
N ASP A 530 -11.47 -13.88 40.97
CA ASP A 530 -10.64 -15.08 40.88
C ASP A 530 -10.92 -15.82 39.56
N SER A 531 -10.23 -15.37 38.52
CA SER A 531 -10.24 -15.96 37.20
C SER A 531 -8.88 -16.60 36.93
N PRO A 532 -8.82 -17.86 36.45
CA PRO A 532 -7.57 -18.47 36.01
C PRO A 532 -7.07 -17.89 34.68
N PHE A 533 -7.85 -17.01 34.05
CA PHE A 533 -7.55 -16.42 32.73
C PHE A 533 -6.91 -15.03 32.82
N TYR A 534 -6.83 -14.42 34.00
CA TYR A 534 -6.21 -13.10 34.20
C TYR A 534 -5.14 -13.21 35.28
N ASP A 535 -3.97 -12.62 35.04
CA ASP A 535 -2.97 -12.46 36.10
C ASP A 535 -3.30 -11.25 37.01
N ASP A 536 -2.51 -11.05 38.06
CA ASP A 536 -2.75 -9.95 39.02
C ASP A 536 -2.67 -8.58 38.30
N GLU A 537 -1.83 -8.41 37.28
CA GLU A 537 -1.67 -7.15 36.54
C GLU A 537 -2.88 -6.86 35.65
N ASP A 538 -3.38 -7.86 34.93
CA ASP A 538 -4.59 -7.78 34.12
C ASP A 538 -5.83 -7.45 34.97
N LYS A 539 -5.93 -8.06 36.17
CA LYS A 539 -7.00 -7.79 37.13
C LYS A 539 -6.92 -6.37 37.67
N ILE A 540 -5.73 -5.90 38.04
CA ILE A 540 -5.49 -4.54 38.53
C ILE A 540 -5.90 -3.52 37.46
N GLU A 541 -5.50 -3.75 36.22
CA GLU A 541 -5.82 -2.86 35.11
C GLU A 541 -7.31 -2.81 34.80
N LEU A 542 -7.96 -3.98 34.67
CA LEU A 542 -9.40 -4.05 34.40
C LEU A 542 -10.21 -3.35 35.50
N LEU A 543 -9.84 -3.59 36.76
CA LEU A 543 -10.44 -2.90 37.91
C LEU A 543 -10.18 -1.40 37.86
N THR A 544 -8.98 -0.98 37.45
CA THR A 544 -8.65 0.43 37.30
C THR A 544 -9.57 1.08 36.27
N ARG A 545 -9.75 0.48 35.10
CA ARG A 545 -10.69 0.99 34.08
C ARG A 545 -12.11 1.11 34.60
N ILE A 546 -12.60 0.07 35.28
CA ILE A 546 -13.94 0.05 35.91
C ILE A 546 -14.10 1.20 36.91
N LYS A 547 -13.06 1.51 37.69
CA LYS A 547 -13.10 2.60 38.69
C LYS A 547 -12.90 3.98 38.09
N VAL A 548 -12.19 4.10 36.96
CA VAL A 548 -11.96 5.36 36.26
C VAL A 548 -13.19 5.77 35.44
N ARG A 549 -13.88 4.85 34.77
CA ARG A 549 -15.06 5.11 33.92
C ARG A 549 -16.11 6.03 34.56
N PRO A 550 -16.66 5.75 35.77
CA PRO A 550 -17.68 6.59 36.38
C PRO A 550 -17.15 7.97 36.81
N LYS A 551 -15.83 8.11 36.97
CA LYS A 551 -15.15 9.35 37.39
C LYS A 551 -14.56 10.13 36.22
N PHE A 552 -14.66 9.59 34.99
CA PHE A 552 -14.09 10.17 33.78
C PHE A 552 -14.50 11.63 33.58
N LYS A 553 -15.81 11.91 33.68
CA LYS A 553 -16.36 13.27 33.53
C LYS A 553 -15.80 14.27 34.53
N GLN A 554 -15.60 13.82 35.78
CA GLN A 554 -15.04 14.65 36.84
C GLN A 554 -13.57 14.94 36.59
N ALA A 555 -12.81 13.95 36.13
CA ALA A 555 -11.38 14.06 35.87
C ALA A 555 -11.03 14.92 34.63
N ILE A 556 -11.92 15.01 33.65
CA ILE A 556 -11.77 15.93 32.50
C ILE A 556 -12.14 17.38 32.86
N GLY A 557 -12.91 17.58 33.93
CA GLY A 557 -13.39 18.89 34.37
C GLY A 557 -14.49 19.48 33.46
N SER A 558 -15.08 20.61 33.87
CA SER A 558 -16.18 21.30 33.17
C SER A 558 -15.77 21.99 31.86
N LYS A 559 -14.70 21.53 31.22
CA LYS A 559 -14.09 22.18 30.04
C LYS A 559 -14.72 21.78 28.70
N LEU A 560 -15.55 20.74 28.69
CA LEU A 560 -16.17 20.21 27.46
C LEU A 560 -17.69 20.18 27.57
N GLU A 561 -18.34 20.42 26.44
CA GLU A 561 -19.80 20.31 26.30
C GLU A 561 -20.26 18.88 26.61
N THR A 562 -21.38 18.72 27.34
CA THR A 562 -21.92 17.44 27.81
C THR A 562 -22.05 16.38 26.71
N ARG A 563 -22.42 16.81 25.49
CA ARG A 563 -22.57 15.92 24.32
C ARG A 563 -21.22 15.38 23.85
N LEU A 564 -20.19 16.21 23.83
CA LEU A 564 -18.83 15.83 23.43
C LEU A 564 -18.19 14.94 24.49
N LEU A 565 -18.41 15.25 25.77
CA LEU A 565 -17.92 14.45 26.89
C LEU A 565 -18.47 13.02 26.88
N LYS A 566 -19.77 12.85 26.56
CA LYS A 566 -20.40 11.53 26.43
C LYS A 566 -19.82 10.73 25.25
N LYS A 567 -19.50 11.41 24.14
CA LYS A 567 -18.87 10.77 22.97
C LYS A 567 -17.43 10.37 23.27
N MET A 568 -16.66 11.22 23.94
CA MET A 568 -15.30 10.91 24.36
C MET A 568 -15.28 9.75 25.35
N GLU A 569 -16.18 9.71 26.32
CA GLU A 569 -16.32 8.58 27.24
C GLU A 569 -16.57 7.25 26.50
N ALA A 570 -17.45 7.27 25.48
CA ALA A 570 -17.72 6.10 24.65
C ALA A 570 -16.47 5.67 23.85
N VAL A 571 -15.83 6.59 23.13
CA VAL A 571 -14.57 6.31 22.41
C VAL A 571 -13.54 5.70 23.36
N PHE A 572 -13.41 6.29 24.55
CA PHE A 572 -12.38 5.92 25.51
C PHE A 572 -12.59 4.56 26.17
N PHE A 573 -13.82 4.22 26.58
CA PHE A 573 -14.09 2.97 27.32
C PHE A 573 -14.76 1.87 26.52
N ASP A 574 -15.29 2.17 25.34
CA ASP A 574 -15.89 1.15 24.47
C ASP A 574 -14.92 0.73 23.36
N PHE A 575 -13.93 1.58 23.01
CA PHE A 575 -13.00 1.32 21.90
C PHE A 575 -11.53 1.35 22.32
N THR A 576 -11.06 2.41 23.00
CA THR A 576 -9.62 2.56 23.33
C THR A 576 -9.20 1.70 24.52
N TYR A 577 -9.99 1.69 25.59
CA TYR A 577 -9.79 0.90 26.80
C TYR A 577 -11.09 0.14 27.13
N PRO A 578 -11.43 -0.91 26.36
CA PRO A 578 -12.67 -1.65 26.54
C PRO A 578 -12.90 -2.02 28.01
N THR A 579 -14.02 -1.55 28.55
CA THR A 579 -14.39 -1.71 29.95
C THR A 579 -15.79 -2.31 30.04
N PRO A 580 -15.97 -3.44 30.75
CA PRO A 580 -17.28 -4.03 30.91
C PRO A 580 -18.29 -3.03 31.51
N PRO A 581 -19.57 -3.09 31.12
CA PRO A 581 -20.59 -2.26 31.74
C PRO A 581 -20.67 -2.59 33.23
N VAL A 582 -20.53 -1.56 34.06
CA VAL A 582 -20.69 -1.67 35.51
C VAL A 582 -22.19 -1.74 35.79
N ARG A 583 -22.67 -2.86 36.35
CA ARG A 583 -24.06 -2.99 36.80
C ARG A 583 -24.28 -2.28 38.13
#